data_AF-A0A3M1IUL4-F1
#
_entry.id   AF-A0A3M1IUL4-F1
#
_cell.length_a   1.000
_cell.length_b   1.000
_cell.length_c   1.000
_cell.angle_alpha   90.00
_cell.angle_beta   90.00
_cell.angle_gamma   90.00
#
_symmetry.space_group_name_H-M   'P 1'
#
loop_
_entity.id
_entity.type
_entity.pdbx_description
1 polymer ?
#
loop_
_entity_poly.entity_id
_entity_poly.type
_entity_poly.pdbx_seq_one_letter_code
_entity_poly.pdbx_strand_id
1 'polypeptide(L)'
;MALRQKLGFERKITLTHVGLAFFALFLGSLYGPLQALEQMGVDLYFLVPWTKSYYQGLTLHGVLNALVFTTFFITGFLTYITAWNLDRPMKYRWISTTG
;
A
#
# COMPACT_ATOMS: atom_id res chain seq x y z
N MET A 1 22.21 -22.21 4.84
CA MET A 1 20.79 -22.56 4.56
C MET A 1 19.90 -22.53 5.82
N ALA A 2 20.35 -22.98 7.00
CA ALA A 2 19.56 -22.97 8.25
C ALA A 2 19.12 -21.59 8.79
N LEU A 3 19.71 -20.48 8.34
CA LEU A 3 19.34 -19.12 8.75
C LEU A 3 18.06 -18.60 8.07
N ARG A 4 17.72 -19.10 6.87
CA ARG A 4 16.54 -18.66 6.11
C ARG A 4 15.22 -19.07 6.78
N GLN A 5 15.26 -20.13 7.59
CA GLN A 5 14.11 -20.63 8.36
C GLN A 5 13.73 -19.69 9.52
N LYS A 6 14.60 -18.75 9.92
CA LYS A 6 14.37 -17.80 11.02
C LYS A 6 13.70 -16.48 10.60
N LEU A 7 13.35 -16.31 9.33
CA LEU A 7 12.72 -15.10 8.78
C LEU A 7 11.19 -15.04 8.95
N GLY A 8 10.61 -15.82 9.87
CA GLY A 8 9.16 -15.90 10.04
C GLY A 8 8.51 -14.56 10.41
N PHE A 9 9.21 -13.74 11.19
CA PHE A 9 8.74 -12.40 11.59
C PHE A 9 8.77 -11.43 10.40
N GLU A 10 9.89 -11.38 9.69
CA GLU A 10 10.11 -10.57 8.49
C GLU A 10 9.07 -10.92 7.42
N ARG A 11 8.82 -12.22 7.20
CA ARG A 11 7.77 -12.70 6.28
C ARG A 11 6.39 -12.21 6.70
N LYS A 12 6.03 -12.29 7.98
CA LYS A 12 4.73 -11.82 8.48
C LYS A 12 4.55 -10.33 8.23
N ILE A 13 5.54 -9.51 8.60
CA ILE A 13 5.47 -8.05 8.43
C ILE A 13 5.40 -7.66 6.97
N THR A 14 6.20 -8.29 6.12
CA THR A 14 6.16 -8.05 4.67
C THR A 14 4.81 -8.40 4.07
N LEU A 15 4.21 -9.53 4.47
CA LEU A 15 2.86 -9.88 4.00
C LEU A 15 1.81 -8.87 4.47
N THR A 16 1.90 -8.38 5.70
CA THR A 16 1.00 -7.31 6.19
C THR A 16 1.16 -6.02 5.38
N HIS A 17 2.39 -5.57 5.16
CA HIS A 17 2.69 -4.34 4.42
C HIS A 17 2.26 -4.45 2.94
N VAL A 18 2.65 -5.54 2.27
CA VAL A 18 2.30 -5.76 0.87
C VAL A 18 0.80 -5.93 0.70
N GLY A 19 0.14 -6.66 1.61
CA GLY A 19 -1.32 -6.78 1.62
C GLY A 19 -2.02 -5.42 1.76
N LEU A 20 -1.59 -4.59 2.72
CA LEU A 20 -2.12 -3.24 2.90
C LEU A 20 -1.85 -2.35 1.68
N ALA A 21 -0.67 -2.46 1.09
CA ALA A 21 -0.30 -1.70 -0.10
C ALA A 21 -1.24 -2.02 -1.28
N PHE A 22 -1.43 -3.31 -1.60
CA PHE A 22 -2.34 -3.70 -2.70
C PHE A 22 -3.79 -3.36 -2.39
N PHE A 23 -4.20 -3.41 -1.13
CA PHE A 23 -5.52 -2.94 -0.72
C PHE A 23 -5.69 -1.43 -0.96
N ALA A 24 -4.69 -0.61 -0.58
CA ALA A 24 -4.69 0.82 -0.85
C ALA A 24 -4.69 1.13 -2.36
N LEU A 25 -3.87 0.41 -3.15
CA LEU A 25 -3.82 0.53 -4.60
C LEU A 25 -5.18 0.22 -5.24
N PHE A 26 -5.83 -0.84 -4.79
CA PHE A 26 -7.16 -1.22 -5.27
C PHE A 26 -8.17 -0.10 -4.99
N LEU A 27 -8.26 0.37 -3.75
CA LEU A 27 -9.20 1.43 -3.37
C LEU A 27 -8.92 2.76 -4.09
N GLY A 28 -7.65 3.16 -4.21
CA GLY A 28 -7.27 4.36 -4.94
C GLY A 28 -7.62 4.25 -6.43
N SER A 29 -7.32 3.11 -7.06
CA SER A 29 -7.58 2.88 -8.49
C SER A 29 -9.05 2.89 -8.88
N LEU A 30 -9.98 2.56 -7.96
CA LEU A 30 -11.43 2.69 -8.21
C LEU A 30 -11.87 4.12 -8.51
N TYR A 31 -11.14 5.13 -8.04
CA TYR A 31 -11.42 6.53 -8.34
C TYR A 31 -10.97 6.94 -9.74
N GLY A 32 -10.04 6.23 -10.37
CA GLY A 32 -9.53 6.59 -11.70
C GLY A 32 -10.63 6.61 -12.78
N PRO A 33 -11.46 5.55 -12.91
CA PRO A 33 -12.60 5.56 -13.82
C PRO A 33 -13.62 6.67 -13.53
N LEU A 34 -13.90 6.96 -12.26
CA LEU A 34 -14.81 8.06 -11.87
C LEU A 34 -14.26 9.42 -12.32
N GLN A 35 -12.96 9.64 -12.16
CA GLN A 35 -12.29 10.86 -12.63
C GLN A 35 -12.34 10.99 -14.15
N ALA A 36 -12.10 9.89 -14.87
CA ALA A 36 -12.16 9.89 -16.32
C ALA A 36 -13.58 10.20 -16.83
N LEU A 37 -14.62 9.65 -16.21
CA LEU A 37 -16.02 9.91 -16.56
C LEU A 37 -16.42 11.37 -16.30
N GLU A 38 -16.04 11.91 -15.14
CA GLU A 38 -16.27 13.33 -14.81
C GLU A 38 -15.62 14.26 -15.83
N GLN A 39 -14.38 13.96 -16.24
CA GLN A 39 -13.66 14.73 -17.25
C GLN A 39 -14.35 14.71 -18.64
N MET A 40 -15.17 13.69 -18.89
CA MET A 40 -16.01 13.56 -20.10
C MET A 40 -17.42 14.16 -19.91
N GLY A 41 -17.70 14.80 -18.76
CA GLY A 41 -18.99 15.43 -18.45
C GLY A 41 -20.03 14.50 -17.83
N VAL A 42 -19.63 13.29 -17.39
CA VAL A 42 -20.53 12.33 -16.72
C VAL A 42 -20.16 12.24 -15.24
N ASP A 43 -20.94 12.92 -14.41
CA ASP A 43 -20.76 12.89 -12.95
C ASP A 43 -21.40 11.64 -12.35
N LEU A 44 -20.57 10.77 -11.77
CA LEU A 44 -20.99 9.60 -10.98
C LEU A 44 -20.62 9.70 -9.49
N TYR A 45 -20.05 10.81 -9.03
CA TYR A 45 -19.67 11.00 -7.63
C TYR A 45 -20.89 11.00 -6.70
N PHE A 46 -22.07 11.33 -7.21
CA PHE A 46 -23.32 11.24 -6.45
C PHE A 46 -23.61 9.83 -5.89
N LEU A 47 -23.12 8.77 -6.57
CA LEU A 47 -23.27 7.37 -6.15
C LEU A 47 -22.33 6.98 -5.01
N VAL A 48 -21.25 7.73 -4.79
CA VAL A 48 -20.26 7.42 -3.77
C VAL A 48 -20.69 8.07 -2.44
N PRO A 49 -20.86 7.32 -1.34
CA PRO A 49 -21.41 7.89 -0.10
C PRO A 49 -20.51 8.96 0.53
N TRP A 50 -19.19 8.76 0.48
CA TRP A 50 -18.20 9.52 1.26
C TRP A 50 -17.39 10.51 0.43
N THR A 51 -17.61 10.56 -0.88
CA THR A 51 -16.78 11.31 -1.83
C THR A 51 -17.70 12.01 -2.82
N LYS A 52 -17.96 13.29 -2.58
CA LYS A 52 -19.01 14.05 -3.28
C LYS A 52 -18.49 14.98 -4.35
N SER A 53 -17.16 15.05 -4.55
CA SER A 53 -16.58 15.88 -5.60
C SER A 53 -15.38 15.22 -6.26
N TYR A 54 -15.13 15.63 -7.51
CA TYR A 54 -13.95 15.30 -8.27
C TYR A 54 -12.65 15.48 -7.47
N TYR A 55 -12.50 16.62 -6.80
CA TYR A 55 -11.27 16.94 -6.07
C TYR A 55 -11.04 16.01 -4.86
N GLN A 56 -12.10 15.64 -4.14
CA GLN A 56 -11.98 14.64 -3.07
C GLN A 56 -11.56 13.28 -3.63
N GLY A 57 -12.15 12.86 -4.76
CA GLY A 57 -11.77 11.63 -5.47
C GLY A 57 -10.33 11.68 -5.97
N LEU A 58 -9.89 12.81 -6.53
CA LEU A 58 -8.53 13.05 -7.01
C LEU A 58 -7.51 12.94 -5.87
N THR A 59 -7.79 13.55 -4.73
CA THR A 59 -6.95 13.41 -3.55
C THR A 59 -6.88 11.96 -3.09
N LEU A 60 -8.02 11.25 -2.99
CA LEU A 60 -8.02 9.84 -2.58
C LEU A 60 -7.25 8.96 -3.56
N HIS A 61 -7.48 9.10 -4.87
CA HIS A 61 -6.75 8.37 -5.91
C HIS A 61 -5.25 8.58 -5.79
N GLY A 62 -4.82 9.85 -5.79
CA GLY A 62 -3.41 10.23 -5.75
C GLY A 62 -2.72 9.80 -4.47
N VAL A 63 -3.30 10.10 -3.30
CA VAL A 63 -2.68 9.76 -2.01
C VAL A 63 -2.61 8.25 -1.80
N LEU A 64 -3.69 7.51 -2.09
CA LEU A 64 -3.68 6.05 -1.90
C LEU A 64 -2.70 5.36 -2.85
N ASN A 65 -2.63 5.78 -4.12
CA ASN A 65 -1.77 5.12 -5.11
C ASN A 65 -0.31 5.61 -5.06
N ALA A 66 -0.07 6.91 -4.97
CA ALA A 66 1.28 7.47 -5.07
C ALA A 66 2.03 7.52 -3.74
N LEU A 67 1.33 7.63 -2.60
CA LEU A 67 1.95 7.71 -1.28
C LEU A 67 1.74 6.43 -0.47
N VAL A 68 0.49 6.04 -0.20
CA VAL A 68 0.22 4.92 0.71
C VAL A 68 0.69 3.60 0.10
N PHE A 69 0.26 3.26 -1.12
CA PHE A 69 0.67 2.03 -1.81
C PHE A 69 2.19 1.94 -1.93
N THR A 70 2.84 2.95 -2.48
CA THR A 70 4.30 2.93 -2.70
C THR A 70 5.06 2.82 -1.38
N THR A 71 4.67 3.56 -0.35
CA THR A 71 5.34 3.53 0.96
C THR A 71 5.25 2.15 1.59
N PHE A 72 4.05 1.59 1.71
CA PHE A 72 3.89 0.27 2.33
C PHE A 72 4.51 -0.83 1.48
N PHE A 73 4.38 -0.77 0.16
CA PHE A 73 4.99 -1.75 -0.73
C PHE A 73 6.51 -1.74 -0.61
N ILE A 74 7.14 -0.55 -0.76
CA ILE A 74 8.60 -0.40 -0.70
C ILE A 74 9.12 -0.81 0.67
N THR A 75 8.54 -0.32 1.76
CA THR A 75 8.98 -0.67 3.12
C THR A 75 8.86 -2.17 3.36
N GLY A 76 7.70 -2.77 3.07
CA GLY A 76 7.48 -4.20 3.26
C GLY A 76 8.41 -5.07 2.42
N PHE A 77 8.57 -4.72 1.14
CA PHE A 77 9.42 -5.45 0.20
C PHE A 77 10.91 -5.33 0.55
N LEU A 78 11.39 -4.11 0.81
CA LEU A 78 12.80 -3.87 1.16
C LEU A 78 13.20 -4.54 2.47
N THR A 79 12.30 -4.56 3.47
CA THR A 79 12.53 -5.27 4.73
C THR A 79 12.84 -6.75 4.52
N TYR A 80 12.07 -7.44 3.67
CA TYR A 80 12.29 -8.86 3.40
C TYR A 80 13.49 -9.11 2.50
N ILE A 81 13.60 -8.38 1.39
CA ILE A 81 14.66 -8.64 0.40
C ILE A 81 16.04 -8.36 0.99
N THR A 82 16.17 -7.36 1.86
CA THR A 82 17.43 -7.05 2.53
C THR A 82 17.81 -8.16 3.51
N ALA A 83 16.87 -8.62 4.34
CA ALA A 83 17.11 -9.72 5.27
C ALA A 83 17.43 -11.04 4.53
N TRP A 84 16.79 -11.27 3.39
CA TRP A 84 17.00 -12.43 2.53
C TRP A 84 18.38 -12.43 1.88
N ASN A 85 18.80 -11.32 1.26
CA ASN A 85 20.07 -11.25 0.55
C ASN A 85 21.28 -11.22 1.48
N LEU A 86 21.15 -10.63 2.67
CA LEU A 86 22.23 -10.60 3.65
C LEU A 86 22.29 -11.86 4.52
N ASP A 87 21.33 -12.80 4.36
CA ASP A 87 21.16 -13.98 5.22
C ASP A 87 21.18 -13.61 6.72
N ARG A 88 20.63 -12.43 7.07
CA ARG A 88 20.60 -11.88 8.43
C ARG A 88 19.19 -11.38 8.79
N PRO A 89 18.64 -11.76 9.95
CA PRO A 89 17.35 -11.24 10.40
C PRO A 89 17.46 -9.76 10.77
N MET A 90 16.32 -9.07 10.86
CA MET A 90 16.29 -7.70 11.34
C MET A 90 16.80 -7.59 12.78
N LYS A 91 17.74 -6.68 13.03
CA LYS A 91 18.32 -6.45 14.36
C LYS A 91 17.30 -5.90 15.35
N TYR A 92 16.48 -4.93 14.93
CA TYR A 92 15.52 -4.22 15.78
C TYR A 92 14.08 -4.44 15.31
N ARG A 93 13.54 -5.62 15.60
CA ARG A 93 12.18 -6.03 15.20
C ARG A 93 11.06 -5.13 15.75
N TRP A 94 11.28 -4.54 16.92
CA TRP A 94 10.27 -3.72 17.62
C TRP A 94 9.92 -2.43 16.85
N ILE A 95 10.88 -1.83 16.12
CA ILE A 95 10.66 -0.59 15.34
C ILE A 95 9.53 -0.77 14.31
N SER A 96 9.40 -1.97 13.76
CA SER A 96 8.35 -2.28 12.77
C SER A 96 6.97 -2.56 13.35
N THR A 97 6.84 -2.59 14.68
CA THR A 97 5.59 -2.90 15.39
C THR A 97 5.14 -1.81 16.35
N THR A 98 6.05 -0.95 16.81
CA THR A 98 5.74 0.18 17.69
C THR A 98 5.80 1.46 16.87
N GLY A 99 4.63 1.91 16.42
CA GLY A 99 4.35 3.31 16.12
C GLY A 99 3.62 3.92 17.30
#